data_AF-A0A941KYX6-F1
#
_entry.id   AF-A0A941KYX6-F1
#
_cell.length_a   1.000
_cell.length_b   1.000
_cell.length_c   1.000
_cell.angle_alpha   90.00
_cell.angle_beta   90.00
_cell.angle_gamma   90.00
#
_symmetry.space_group_name_H-M   'P 1'
#
loop_
_entity.id
_entity.type
_entity.pdbx_description
1 polymer ?
#
loop_
_entity_poly.entity_id
_entity_poly.type
_entity_poly.pdbx_seq_one_letter_code
_entity_poly.pdbx_strand_id
1 'polypeptide(L)'
;MIYEMYVEPGNAPAALQIARLEEDIQKSDGLGKKVPPGLYAHLGMMYAAEGKAGLAQEALLKEKAIYPEATTLVDTLLKNHKQGVNQ
;
A
#
# COMPACT_ATOMS: atom_id res chain seq x y z
N MET A 1 17.40 11.70 13.79
CA MET A 1 16.21 11.42 12.97
C MET A 1 15.39 10.40 13.74
N ILE A 2 14.31 10.87 14.36
CA ILE A 2 13.58 10.18 15.41
C ILE A 2 12.14 9.99 14.93
N TYR A 3 11.83 8.83 14.37
CA TYR A 3 10.43 8.38 14.24
C TYR A 3 10.04 7.65 15.53
N GLU A 4 10.26 8.32 16.65
CA GLU A 4 9.73 7.92 17.95
C GLU A 4 8.63 8.91 18.31
N MET A 5 7.44 8.67 17.77
CA MET A 5 6.25 9.26 18.35
C MET A 5 5.22 8.16 18.51
N TYR A 6 5.31 7.54 19.70
CA TYR A 6 4.19 7.16 20.56
C TYR A 6 2.91 6.80 19.82
N VAL A 7 2.68 5.51 19.60
CA VAL A 7 1.33 5.04 19.30
C VAL A 7 1.01 3.82 20.13
N GLU A 8 -0.02 3.98 20.95
CA GLU A 8 -0.64 2.93 21.74
C GLU A 8 -1.03 1.74 20.83
N PRO A 9 -0.81 0.50 21.26
CA PRO A 9 -0.91 -0.70 20.41
C PRO A 9 -2.31 -1.03 19.88
N GLY A 10 -3.34 -0.23 20.19
CA GLY A 10 -4.73 -0.49 19.84
C GLY A 10 -5.28 0.28 18.63
N ASN A 11 -4.62 1.35 18.16
CA ASN A 11 -5.21 2.26 17.16
C ASN A 11 -4.16 2.89 16.24
N ALA A 12 -3.23 2.10 15.71
CA ALA A 12 -2.17 2.59 14.84
C ALA A 12 -2.77 3.34 13.63
N PRO A 13 -2.51 4.65 13.46
CA PRO A 13 -3.02 5.42 12.35
C PRO A 13 -2.52 4.80 11.05
N ALA A 14 -3.32 4.89 9.98
CA ALA A 14 -2.97 4.36 8.67
C ALA A 14 -1.55 4.80 8.22
N ALA A 15 -1.13 6.01 8.60
CA ALA A 15 0.23 6.53 8.39
C ALA A 15 1.36 5.65 9.01
N LEU A 16 1.15 5.07 10.20
CA LEU A 16 2.13 4.17 10.81
C LEU A 16 2.18 2.82 10.09
N GLN A 17 1.02 2.31 9.66
CA GLN A 17 0.97 1.08 8.86
C GLN A 17 1.66 1.28 7.51
N ILE A 18 1.46 2.43 6.88
CA ILE A 18 2.17 2.85 5.66
C ILE A 18 3.68 2.82 5.88
N ALA A 19 4.19 3.49 6.92
CA ALA A 19 5.63 3.52 7.19
C ALA A 19 6.23 2.12 7.39
N ARG A 20 5.51 1.23 8.07
CA ARG A 20 5.94 -0.16 8.30
C ARG A 20 5.94 -0.98 7.01
N LEU A 21 4.89 -0.84 6.20
CA LEU A 21 4.79 -1.48 4.89
C LEU A 21 5.89 -0.97 3.94
N GLU A 22 6.18 0.33 3.93
CA GLU A 22 7.26 0.90 3.13
C GLU A 22 8.63 0.39 3.58
N GLU A 23 8.87 0.27 4.88
CA GLU A 23 10.11 -0.32 5.40
C GLU A 23 10.25 -1.79 4.99
N ASP A 24 9.18 -2.58 5.05
CA ASP A 24 9.17 -3.98 4.62
C ASP A 24 9.36 -4.12 3.10
N ILE A 25 8.78 -3.21 2.30
CA ILE A 25 9.01 -3.11 0.86
C ILE A 25 10.49 -2.82 0.60
N GLN A 26 11.05 -1.81 1.27
CA GLN A 26 12.42 -1.37 1.06
C GLN A 26 13.44 -2.43 1.52
N LYS A 27 13.15 -3.15 2.61
CA LYS A 27 13.93 -4.31 3.05
C LYS A 27 13.87 -5.44 2.03
N SER A 28 12.68 -5.74 1.51
CA SER A 28 12.51 -6.80 0.50
C SER A 28 13.26 -6.47 -0.80
N ASP A 29 13.13 -5.23 -1.27
CA ASP A 29 13.83 -4.69 -2.43
C ASP A 29 15.36 -4.74 -2.24
N GLY A 30 15.85 -4.29 -1.08
CA GLY A 30 17.27 -4.33 -0.72
C GLY A 30 17.84 -5.75 -0.52
N LEU A 31 16.99 -6.72 -0.18
CA LEU A 31 17.34 -8.15 -0.13
C LEU A 31 17.34 -8.80 -1.52
N GLY A 32 17.02 -8.06 -2.58
CA GLY A 32 16.87 -8.58 -3.94
C GLY A 32 15.72 -9.59 -4.06
N LYS A 33 14.81 -9.62 -3.09
CA LYS A 33 13.64 -10.49 -3.07
C LYS A 33 12.45 -9.70 -3.59
N LYS A 34 11.66 -10.33 -4.48
CA LYS A 34 10.43 -9.69 -4.93
C LYS A 34 9.54 -9.44 -3.72
N VAL A 35 9.19 -8.18 -3.50
CA VAL A 35 8.21 -7.73 -2.50
C VAL A 35 6.98 -8.59 -2.61
N PRO A 36 6.45 -9.25 -1.57
CA PRO A 36 5.34 -10.19 -1.75
C PRO A 36 4.12 -9.53 -2.42
N PRO A 37 3.39 -10.26 -3.30
CA PRO A 37 2.19 -9.75 -3.92
C PRO A 37 1.16 -9.45 -2.83
N GLY A 38 0.51 -8.29 -2.91
CA GLY A 38 -0.45 -7.82 -1.92
C GLY A 38 0.15 -6.83 -0.91
N LEU A 39 1.47 -6.68 -0.83
CA LEU A 39 2.09 -5.69 0.06
C LEU A 39 1.84 -4.27 -0.46
N TYR A 40 1.94 -4.06 -1.77
CA TYR A 40 1.57 -2.77 -2.36
C TYR A 40 0.06 -2.58 -2.44
N ALA A 41 -0.74 -3.64 -2.61
CA ALA A 41 -2.20 -3.52 -2.47
C ALA A 41 -2.61 -3.09 -1.06
N HIS A 42 -1.97 -3.64 -0.02
CA HIS A 42 -2.19 -3.23 1.36
C HIS A 42 -1.77 -1.77 1.57
N LEU A 43 -0.60 -1.39 1.06
CA LEU A 43 -0.12 0.00 1.08
C LEU A 43 -1.12 0.94 0.39
N GLY A 44 -1.64 0.52 -0.76
CA GLY A 44 -2.64 1.26 -1.51
C GLY A 44 -3.96 1.43 -0.77
N MET A 45 -4.43 0.39 -0.06
CA MET A 45 -5.61 0.48 0.81
C MET A 45 -5.38 1.44 1.98
N MET A 46 -4.20 1.43 2.60
CA MET A 46 -3.87 2.37 3.67
C MET A 46 -3.79 3.81 3.17
N TYR A 47 -3.21 4.03 1.99
CA TYR A 47 -3.22 5.34 1.35
C TYR A 47 -4.64 5.82 1.02
N ALA A 48 -5.49 4.93 0.52
CA ALA A 48 -6.90 5.24 0.30
C ALA A 48 -7.65 5.60 1.59
N ALA A 49 -7.37 4.89 2.69
CA ALA A 49 -7.93 5.17 4.01
C ALA A 49 -7.46 6.53 4.57
N GLU A 50 -6.24 6.98 4.23
CA GLU A 50 -5.76 8.35 4.52
C GLU A 50 -6.31 9.42 3.55
N GLY A 51 -7.10 9.04 2.54
CA GLY A 51 -7.57 9.96 1.49
C GLY A 51 -6.50 10.28 0.42
N LYS A 52 -5.38 9.56 0.41
CA LYS A 52 -4.26 9.71 -0.54
C LYS A 52 -4.46 8.82 -1.76
N ALA A 53 -5.55 9.04 -2.49
CA ALA A 53 -5.91 8.23 -3.67
C ALA A 53 -4.83 8.20 -4.78
N GLY A 54 -4.03 9.27 -4.92
CA GLY A 54 -2.89 9.31 -5.85
C GLY A 54 -1.81 8.29 -5.51
N LEU A 55 -1.36 8.29 -4.24
CA LEU A 55 -0.36 7.32 -3.75
C LEU A 55 -0.92 5.89 -3.75
N ALA A 56 -2.21 5.73 -3.48
CA ALA A 56 -2.87 4.43 -3.58
C ALA A 56 -2.77 3.85 -4.99
N GLN A 57 -3.01 4.68 -6.00
CA GLN A 57 -2.92 4.28 -7.40
C GLN A 57 -1.46 3.99 -7.80
N GLU A 58 -0.49 4.78 -7.36
CA GLU A 58 0.94 4.50 -7.58
C GLU A 58 1.38 3.16 -6.97
N ALA A 59 0.97 2.87 -5.74
CA ALA A 59 1.29 1.59 -5.08
C ALA A 59 0.74 0.41 -5.90
N LEU A 60 -0.53 0.49 -6.31
CA LEU A 60 -1.17 -0.53 -7.14
C LEU A 60 -0.50 -0.67 -8.53
N LEU A 61 -0.07 0.44 -9.14
CA LEU A 61 0.68 0.40 -10.41
C LEU A 61 2.06 -0.25 -10.25
N LYS A 62 2.76 0.01 -9.13
CA LYS A 62 4.02 -0.69 -8.80
C LYS A 62 3.79 -2.19 -8.62
N GLU A 63 2.71 -2.60 -7.94
CA GLU A 63 2.36 -4.02 -7.81
C GLU A 63 2.16 -4.67 -9.18
N LYS A 64 1.41 -4.01 -10.07
CA LYS A 64 1.15 -4.48 -11.43
C LYS A 64 2.43 -4.59 -12.28
N ALA A 65 3.40 -3.71 -12.05
CA ALA A 65 4.70 -3.75 -12.75
C ALA A 65 5.57 -4.92 -12.29
N ILE A 66 5.53 -5.27 -11.00
CA ILE A 66 6.33 -6.36 -10.42
C ILE A 66 5.65 -7.73 -10.61
N TYR A 67 4.31 -7.74 -10.54
CA TYR A 67 3.46 -8.92 -10.62
C TYR A 67 2.35 -8.75 -11.66
N PRO A 68 2.65 -9.10 -12.93
CA PRO A 68 1.62 -9.12 -13.96
C PRO A 68 0.49 -10.10 -13.62
N GLU A 69 0.75 -11.16 -12.82
CA GLU A 69 -0.29 -12.07 -12.35
C GLU A 69 -1.28 -11.44 -11.35
N ALA A 70 -0.82 -10.46 -10.56
CA ALA A 70 -1.67 -9.73 -9.62
C ALA A 70 -2.47 -8.61 -10.30
N THR A 71 -2.19 -8.31 -11.58
CA THR A 71 -2.88 -7.28 -12.37
C THR A 71 -4.39 -7.38 -12.29
N THR A 72 -4.96 -8.59 -12.43
CA THR A 72 -6.42 -8.78 -12.45
C THR A 72 -7.05 -8.40 -11.10
N LEU A 73 -6.39 -8.71 -10.00
CA LEU A 73 -6.84 -8.38 -8.65
C LEU A 73 -6.72 -6.86 -8.40
N VAL A 74 -5.57 -6.29 -8.76
CA VAL A 74 -5.30 -4.85 -8.64
C VAL A 74 -6.26 -4.01 -9.48
N ASP A 75 -6.52 -4.41 -10.73
CA ASP A 75 -7.44 -3.73 -11.65
C ASP A 75 -8.87 -3.76 -11.10
N THR A 76 -9.28 -4.90 -10.52
CA THR A 76 -10.58 -5.03 -9.84
C THR A 76 -10.68 -4.10 -8.64
N LEU A 77 -9.65 -4.04 -7.79
CA LEU A 77 -9.60 -3.13 -6.64
C LEU A 77 -9.63 -1.65 -7.07
N LEU A 78 -8.84 -1.27 -8.08
CA LEU A 78 -8.82 0.08 -8.66
C LEU A 78 -10.16 0.47 -9.26
N LYS A 79 -10.79 -0.45 -9.99
CA LYS A 79 -12.10 -0.25 -10.60
C LYS A 79 -13.17 -0.06 -9.54
N ASN A 80 -13.17 -0.89 -8.49
CA ASN A 80 -14.10 -0.76 -7.36
C ASN A 80 -13.88 0.52 -6.57
N HIS A 81 -12.62 0.92 -6.35
CA HIS A 81 -12.30 2.16 -5.65
C HIS A 81 -12.72 3.40 -6.45
N LYS A 82 -12.61 3.37 -7.79
CA LYS A 82 -13.18 4.43 -8.66
C LYS A 82 -14.71 4.44 -8.68
N GLN A 83 -15.37 3.31 -8.47
CA GLN A 83 -16.83 3.21 -8.45
C GLN A 83 -17.43 3.60 -7.09
N GLY A 84 -16.68 3.52 -5.99
CA GLY A 84 -17.12 3.90 -4.64
C GLY A 84 -17.07 5.40 -4.31
N VAL A 85 -16.60 6.26 -5.23
CA VAL A 85 -16.54 7.74 -5.04
C VAL A 85 -17.69 8.44 -5.79
N ASN A 86 -18.69 7.69 -6.26
CA ASN A 86 -19.92 8.21 -6.85
C ASN A 86 -21.12 7.44 -6.33
N GLN A 87 -21.53 7.66 -5.07
CA GLN A 87 -22.93 7.56 -4.64
C GLN A 87 -23.20 8.55 -3.51
#